data_AF-A0A4Y7TFS2-F1
#
_entry.id   AF-A0A4Y7TFS2-F1
#
_cell.length_a   1.000
_cell.length_b   1.000
_cell.length_c   1.000
_cell.angle_alpha   90.00
_cell.angle_beta   90.00
_cell.angle_gamma   90.00
#
_symmetry.space_group_name_H-M   'P 1'
#
loop_
_entity.id
_entity.type
_entity.pdbx_description
1 polymer ?
#
loop_
_entity_poly.entity_id
_entity_poly.type
_entity_poly.pdbx_seq_one_letter_code
_entity_poly.pdbx_strand_id
1 'polypeptide(L)'
;MRFSLSVLSSAALLLPILSAPISLADATTNLDLLAKAGVSFTGPAEFNPEAYQKLATLRKVFAGKTPTRTRKTRAVTRVKRLTNAERLRLKLPLNPPKRRDPTMQRRQEPSPEPFAPNVLGISLGVDLLGNNLGYVGASLSSSGQLQLGASVADALGLSISLGSSTKRGLAEELRIETKNAPADGLPLLALINGRDNENANLGKGSWHYLYVGTADYPGTEPNSRPSIDGYTSHEALTGMKEAFETDVWNLDTRTATISGTWINEDGAAVPVTLYEQAGVVLALADPEAFQAKYPAPIKPFTWKLVRDPKA
;
A
#
# COMPACT_ATOMS: atom_id res chain seq x y z
N MET A 1 49.23 4.48 -15.72
CA MET A 1 49.14 4.21 -14.28
C MET A 1 48.59 2.81 -14.09
N ARG A 2 49.35 1.90 -13.45
CA ARG A 2 48.95 0.52 -13.14
C ARG A 2 48.69 0.43 -11.64
N PHE A 3 47.54 -0.07 -11.22
CA PHE A 3 47.26 -0.38 -9.82
C PHE A 3 47.33 -1.90 -9.59
N SER A 4 48.04 -2.26 -8.54
CA SER A 4 48.31 -3.62 -8.07
C SER A 4 47.30 -4.01 -6.99
N LEU A 5 46.73 -5.22 -7.09
CA LEU A 5 45.90 -5.84 -6.04
C LEU A 5 46.77 -6.57 -5.01
N SER A 6 46.46 -6.40 -3.73
CA SER A 6 46.99 -7.23 -2.62
C SER A 6 45.85 -7.95 -1.91
N VAL A 7 45.93 -9.27 -1.85
CA VAL A 7 45.03 -10.19 -1.14
C VAL A 7 45.57 -10.44 0.26
N LEU A 8 44.72 -10.37 1.29
CA LEU A 8 45.03 -10.81 2.67
C LEU A 8 44.13 -11.98 3.04
N SER A 9 44.76 -13.04 3.55
CA SER A 9 44.16 -14.28 4.03
C SER A 9 44.12 -14.28 5.56
N SER A 10 42.99 -14.65 6.17
CA SER A 10 42.82 -14.78 7.62
C SER A 10 42.54 -16.23 8.01
N ALA A 11 43.32 -16.73 8.97
CA ALA A 11 43.19 -18.05 9.57
C ALA A 11 42.31 -18.01 10.84
N ALA A 12 41.45 -19.01 11.02
CA ALA A 12 40.58 -19.16 12.19
C ALA A 12 41.06 -20.29 13.11
N LEU A 13 41.13 -20.02 14.42
CA LEU A 13 41.38 -20.99 15.49
C LEU A 13 40.06 -21.52 16.06
N LEU A 14 39.95 -22.84 16.25
CA LEU A 14 38.84 -23.54 16.87
C LEU A 14 39.22 -24.01 18.29
N LEU A 15 38.37 -23.74 19.27
CA LEU A 15 38.45 -24.27 20.65
C LEU A 15 37.24 -25.15 20.97
N PRO A 16 37.39 -26.25 21.74
CA PRO A 16 36.29 -27.13 22.11
C PRO A 16 35.59 -26.69 23.41
N ILE A 17 34.26 -26.72 23.41
CA ILE A 17 33.41 -26.42 24.57
C ILE A 17 32.88 -27.75 25.13
N LEU A 18 33.21 -28.09 26.39
CA LEU A 18 32.55 -29.15 27.15
C LEU A 18 31.28 -28.61 27.81
N SER A 19 30.17 -29.34 27.70
CA SER A 19 28.87 -28.98 28.31
C SER A 19 28.48 -29.95 29.45
N ALA A 20 28.00 -29.38 30.56
CA ALA A 20 27.49 -30.11 31.72
C ALA A 20 25.96 -30.32 31.66
N PRO A 21 25.39 -31.32 32.34
CA PRO A 21 23.95 -31.62 32.29
C PRO A 21 23.11 -30.57 33.05
N ILE A 22 22.04 -30.11 32.41
CA ILE A 22 21.13 -29.04 32.91
C ILE A 22 19.92 -29.68 33.62
N SER A 23 19.62 -29.21 34.84
CA SER A 23 18.43 -29.62 35.62
C SER A 23 17.20 -28.75 35.28
N LEU A 24 16.06 -29.39 35.03
CA LEU A 24 14.84 -28.78 34.43
C LEU A 24 13.66 -28.61 35.41
N ALA A 25 13.85 -28.86 36.71
CA ALA A 25 12.73 -28.94 37.66
C ALA A 25 11.96 -27.61 37.90
N ASP A 26 12.57 -26.44 37.60
CA ASP A 26 12.05 -25.14 38.04
C ASP A 26 11.61 -24.18 36.91
N ALA A 27 11.35 -24.67 35.68
CA ALA A 27 10.92 -23.76 34.58
C ALA A 27 9.39 -23.59 34.57
N THR A 28 8.90 -22.37 34.78
CA THR A 28 7.44 -22.09 34.89
C THR A 28 6.83 -21.51 33.61
N THR A 29 7.65 -20.95 32.72
CA THR A 29 7.21 -20.36 31.45
C THR A 29 7.99 -20.92 30.26
N ASN A 30 7.43 -20.80 29.05
CA ASN A 30 8.10 -21.22 27.82
C ASN A 30 9.40 -20.42 27.57
N LEU A 31 9.48 -19.18 28.05
CA LEU A 31 10.69 -18.35 28.00
C LEU A 31 11.79 -18.91 28.91
N ASP A 32 11.46 -19.39 30.12
CA ASP A 32 12.44 -20.02 31.02
C ASP A 32 13.03 -21.31 30.44
N LEU A 33 12.20 -22.10 29.75
CA LEU A 33 12.65 -23.33 29.08
C LEU A 33 13.62 -23.03 27.93
N LEU A 34 13.36 -21.98 27.15
CA LEU A 34 14.22 -21.55 26.05
C LEU A 34 15.55 -20.96 26.58
N ALA A 35 15.50 -20.15 27.63
CA ALA A 35 16.69 -19.61 28.28
C ALA A 35 17.57 -20.72 28.89
N LYS A 36 16.97 -21.68 29.63
CA LYS A 36 17.71 -22.84 30.18
C LYS A 36 18.25 -23.77 29.10
N ALA A 37 17.65 -23.80 27.91
CA ALA A 37 18.17 -24.55 26.77
C ALA A 37 19.33 -23.83 26.04
N GLY A 38 19.81 -22.69 26.57
CA GLY A 38 20.91 -21.91 25.99
C GLY A 38 20.51 -21.17 24.70
N VAL A 39 19.21 -20.98 24.45
CA VAL A 39 18.72 -20.29 23.25
C VAL A 39 18.52 -18.82 23.60
N SER A 40 19.51 -17.97 23.27
CA SER A 40 19.34 -16.51 23.29
C SER A 40 18.86 -16.02 21.92
N PHE A 41 17.85 -15.15 21.91
CA PHE A 41 17.38 -14.49 20.69
C PHE A 41 17.90 -13.05 20.71
N THR A 42 18.99 -12.80 20.00
CA THR A 42 19.47 -11.44 19.70
C THR A 42 19.09 -11.10 18.27
N GLY A 43 17.96 -10.43 18.07
CA GLY A 43 17.57 -9.87 16.76
C GLY A 43 16.06 -9.91 16.50
N PRO A 44 15.55 -8.99 15.66
CA PRO A 44 14.14 -8.96 15.28
C PRO A 44 13.80 -10.16 14.39
N ALA A 45 13.09 -11.13 14.96
CA ALA A 45 12.24 -12.15 14.33
C ALA A 45 12.68 -12.75 12.96
N GLU A 46 13.97 -12.93 12.71
CA GLU A 46 14.40 -13.72 11.56
C GLU A 46 14.12 -15.21 11.81
N PHE A 47 13.54 -15.84 10.80
CA PHE A 47 13.13 -17.23 10.80
C PHE A 47 14.30 -18.13 11.18
N ASN A 48 14.30 -18.67 12.42
CA ASN A 48 15.27 -19.64 12.87
C ASN A 48 14.72 -21.07 12.69
N PRO A 49 15.09 -21.80 11.63
CA PRO A 49 14.56 -23.13 11.35
C PRO A 49 14.90 -24.14 12.46
N GLU A 50 16.01 -23.98 13.18
CA GLU A 50 16.39 -24.87 14.28
C GLU A 50 15.45 -24.71 15.48
N ALA A 51 15.02 -23.49 15.79
CA ALA A 51 14.07 -23.23 16.86
C ALA A 51 12.73 -23.93 16.58
N TYR A 52 12.26 -23.91 15.33
CA TYR A 52 11.04 -24.61 14.92
C TYR A 52 11.17 -26.13 15.01
N GLN A 53 12.31 -26.70 14.62
CA GLN A 53 12.54 -28.14 14.77
C GLN A 53 12.56 -28.55 16.25
N LYS A 54 13.20 -27.77 17.12
CA LYS A 54 13.18 -28.00 18.58
C LYS A 54 11.78 -27.88 19.19
N LEU A 55 10.95 -26.96 18.70
CA LEU A 55 9.57 -26.80 19.18
C LEU A 55 8.67 -27.95 18.70
N ALA A 56 8.90 -28.47 17.49
CA ALA A 56 8.20 -29.64 16.96
C ALA A 56 8.55 -30.93 17.73
N THR A 57 9.82 -31.12 18.12
CA THR A 57 10.24 -32.26 18.95
C THR A 57 9.65 -32.17 20.35
N LEU A 58 9.66 -30.99 20.98
CA LEU A 58 9.01 -30.78 22.29
C LEU A 58 7.51 -31.08 22.23
N ARG A 59 6.79 -30.62 21.20
CA ARG A 59 5.36 -30.96 21.03
C ARG A 59 5.13 -32.46 20.95
N LYS A 60 5.98 -33.22 20.24
CA LYS A 60 5.87 -34.70 20.19
C LYS A 60 6.11 -35.34 21.57
N VAL A 61 7.03 -34.80 22.37
CA VAL A 61 7.29 -35.29 23.73
C VAL A 61 6.09 -35.04 24.66
N PHE A 62 5.39 -33.91 24.50
CA PHE A 62 4.25 -33.56 25.36
C PHE A 62 2.87 -34.00 24.85
N ALA A 63 2.73 -34.34 23.56
CA ALA A 63 1.46 -34.72 22.93
C ALA A 63 0.83 -36.01 23.50
N GLY A 64 1.56 -36.79 24.31
CA GLY A 64 1.05 -38.04 24.90
C GLY A 64 0.67 -37.96 26.39
N LYS A 65 0.86 -36.84 27.09
CA LYS A 65 0.81 -36.80 28.57
C LYS A 65 0.01 -35.65 29.18
N THR A 66 -0.98 -35.10 28.47
CA THR A 66 -2.00 -34.28 29.16
C THR A 66 -3.12 -35.20 29.63
N PRO A 67 -3.28 -35.47 30.94
CA PRO A 67 -4.40 -36.27 31.44
C PRO A 67 -5.68 -35.48 31.19
N THR A 68 -6.33 -35.73 30.06
CA THR A 68 -7.66 -35.21 29.78
C THR A 68 -8.60 -35.98 30.70
N ARG A 69 -8.90 -35.40 31.87
CA ARG A 69 -9.79 -35.98 32.87
C ARG A 69 -11.19 -36.03 32.26
N THR A 70 -11.52 -37.13 31.59
CA THR A 70 -12.84 -37.41 31.03
C THR A 70 -13.82 -37.51 32.18
N ARG A 71 -14.49 -36.39 32.50
CA ARG A 71 -15.59 -36.37 33.46
C ARG A 71 -16.65 -37.35 32.93
N LYS A 72 -16.91 -38.43 33.66
CA LYS A 72 -18.05 -39.32 33.40
C LYS A 72 -19.32 -38.47 33.45
N THR A 73 -19.86 -38.14 32.28
CA THR A 73 -21.10 -37.38 32.16
C THR A 73 -22.24 -38.26 32.66
N ARG A 74 -22.80 -37.91 33.82
CA ARG A 74 -24.02 -38.54 34.34
C ARG A 74 -25.10 -38.47 33.24
N ALA A 75 -25.78 -39.57 32.95
CA ALA A 75 -26.88 -39.60 32.01
C ALA A 75 -28.01 -38.71 32.55
N VAL A 76 -28.05 -37.46 32.12
CA VAL A 76 -29.13 -36.53 32.47
C VAL A 76 -30.32 -36.90 31.58
N THR A 77 -31.42 -37.32 32.21
CA THR A 77 -32.71 -37.50 31.56
C THR A 77 -33.06 -36.18 30.85
N ARG A 78 -32.92 -36.14 29.51
CA ARG A 78 -33.23 -34.95 28.73
C ARG A 78 -34.73 -34.73 28.78
N VAL A 79 -35.18 -33.88 29.70
CA VAL A 79 -36.51 -33.28 29.63
C VAL A 79 -36.60 -32.61 28.25
N LYS A 80 -37.51 -33.10 27.41
CA LYS A 80 -37.71 -32.61 26.04
C LYS A 80 -38.10 -31.13 26.13
N ARG A 81 -37.16 -30.25 25.82
CA ARG A 81 -37.41 -28.80 25.82
C ARG A 81 -38.24 -28.45 24.60
N LEU A 82 -39.50 -28.09 24.83
CA LEU A 82 -40.40 -27.62 23.79
C LEU A 82 -39.99 -26.21 23.33
N THR A 83 -39.99 -26.00 22.02
CA THR A 83 -39.79 -24.70 21.39
C THR A 83 -40.97 -23.77 21.64
N ASN A 84 -40.79 -22.45 21.43
CA ASN A 84 -41.89 -21.48 21.59
C ASN A 84 -43.08 -21.77 20.67
N ALA A 85 -42.82 -22.25 19.45
CA ALA A 85 -43.87 -22.65 18.50
C ALA A 85 -44.68 -23.86 19.01
N GLU A 86 -44.01 -24.89 19.53
CA GLU A 86 -44.69 -26.06 20.11
C GLU A 86 -45.49 -25.70 21.37
N ARG A 87 -44.96 -24.79 22.21
CA ARG A 87 -45.66 -24.30 23.41
C ARG A 87 -46.90 -23.51 23.06
N LEU A 88 -46.83 -22.64 22.03
CA LEU A 88 -47.99 -21.95 21.48
C LEU A 88 -49.07 -22.92 20.99
N ARG A 89 -48.69 -23.96 20.24
CA ARG A 89 -49.62 -24.99 19.77
C ARG A 89 -50.33 -25.72 20.91
N LEU A 90 -49.66 -25.89 22.04
CA LEU A 90 -50.19 -26.51 23.26
C LEU A 90 -50.84 -25.51 24.24
N LYS A 91 -51.02 -24.24 23.84
CA LYS A 91 -51.54 -23.15 24.69
C LYS A 91 -50.77 -22.97 26.02
N LEU A 92 -49.49 -23.31 26.02
CA LEU A 92 -48.58 -23.08 27.15
C LEU A 92 -47.90 -21.71 27.03
N PRO A 93 -47.52 -21.06 28.16
CA PRO A 93 -46.78 -19.80 28.14
C PRO A 93 -45.46 -19.94 27.37
N LEU A 94 -45.06 -18.89 26.64
CA LEU A 94 -43.79 -18.86 25.90
C LEU A 94 -42.58 -19.04 26.83
N ASN A 95 -41.48 -19.62 26.34
CA ASN A 95 -40.23 -19.63 27.09
C ASN A 95 -39.68 -18.18 27.17
N PRO A 96 -39.08 -17.80 28.31
CA PRO A 96 -38.48 -16.48 28.45
C PRO A 96 -37.33 -16.28 27.44
N PRO A 97 -37.08 -15.02 27.01
CA PRO A 97 -35.97 -14.72 26.12
C PRO A 97 -34.66 -15.17 26.78
N LYS A 98 -33.97 -16.10 26.12
CA LYS A 98 -32.69 -16.62 26.62
C LYS A 98 -31.67 -15.48 26.50
N ARG A 99 -31.37 -14.83 27.62
CA ARG A 99 -30.29 -13.84 27.69
C ARG A 99 -29.01 -14.53 27.21
N ARG A 100 -28.40 -13.99 26.15
CA ARG A 100 -27.12 -14.50 25.65
C ARG A 100 -26.11 -14.40 26.79
N ASP A 101 -25.32 -15.44 26.93
CA ASP A 101 -24.26 -15.50 27.92
C ASP A 101 -23.33 -14.29 27.73
N PRO A 102 -23.07 -13.46 28.75
CA PRO A 102 -22.15 -12.33 28.63
C PRO A 102 -20.73 -12.77 28.26
N THR A 103 -20.40 -14.05 28.44
CA THR A 103 -19.11 -14.63 28.02
C THR A 103 -19.06 -15.02 26.54
N MET A 104 -20.19 -15.06 25.84
CA MET A 104 -20.18 -15.22 24.38
C MET A 104 -19.79 -13.89 23.73
N GLN A 105 -18.50 -13.78 23.36
CA GLN A 105 -18.01 -12.72 22.49
C GLN A 105 -18.94 -12.57 21.27
N ARG A 106 -19.37 -11.33 21.00
CA ARG A 106 -20.09 -10.98 19.78
C ARG A 106 -19.17 -11.28 18.59
N ARG A 107 -19.34 -12.44 17.95
CA ARG A 107 -18.88 -12.63 16.57
C ARG A 107 -19.79 -11.84 15.64
N GLN A 108 -19.64 -10.53 15.68
CA GLN A 108 -19.98 -9.65 14.57
C GLN A 108 -18.67 -9.04 14.14
N GLU A 109 -17.76 -9.87 13.66
CA GLU A 109 -16.85 -9.35 12.66
C GLU A 109 -17.76 -9.03 11.47
N PRO A 110 -17.87 -7.75 11.05
CA PRO A 110 -18.50 -7.46 9.78
C PRO A 110 -17.87 -8.40 8.74
N SER A 111 -18.70 -9.03 7.92
CA SER A 111 -18.22 -9.83 6.79
C SER A 111 -17.11 -9.03 6.11
N PRO A 112 -15.93 -9.61 5.82
CA PRO A 112 -14.95 -8.92 5.02
C PRO A 112 -15.70 -8.40 3.80
N GLU A 113 -15.69 -7.08 3.63
CA GLU A 113 -16.36 -6.46 2.50
C GLU A 113 -15.81 -7.14 1.24
N PRO A 114 -16.68 -7.46 0.26
CA PRO A 114 -16.22 -8.04 -0.98
C PRO A 114 -15.11 -7.16 -1.52
N PHE A 115 -13.93 -7.76 -1.72
CA PHE A 115 -12.74 -7.09 -2.21
C PHE A 115 -13.14 -6.28 -3.44
N ALA A 116 -13.00 -4.96 -3.34
CA ALA A 116 -13.29 -4.11 -4.47
C ALA A 116 -12.27 -4.40 -5.58
N PRO A 117 -12.69 -4.44 -6.85
CA PRO A 117 -11.83 -4.84 -7.94
C PRO A 117 -10.70 -3.83 -8.11
N ASN A 118 -9.45 -4.32 -8.14
CA ASN A 118 -8.34 -3.52 -8.63
C ASN A 118 -8.58 -3.24 -10.12
N VAL A 119 -8.63 -1.96 -10.47
CA VAL A 119 -8.71 -1.56 -11.88
C VAL A 119 -7.29 -1.53 -12.42
N LEU A 120 -7.03 -2.38 -13.41
CA LEU A 120 -5.79 -2.42 -14.17
C LEU A 120 -6.02 -1.80 -15.54
N GLY A 121 -5.11 -0.93 -15.96
CA GLY A 121 -5.17 -0.33 -17.29
C GLY A 121 -3.87 0.35 -17.67
N ILE A 122 -3.82 0.80 -18.91
CA ILE A 122 -2.75 1.62 -19.46
C ILE A 122 -3.20 3.07 -19.58
N SER A 123 -2.24 3.98 -19.50
CA SER A 123 -2.47 5.41 -19.61
C SER A 123 -2.56 5.90 -21.05
N LEU A 124 -3.69 6.52 -21.44
CA LEU A 124 -3.90 7.17 -22.72
C LEU A 124 -4.07 8.69 -22.53
N GLY A 125 -3.30 9.50 -23.24
CA GLY A 125 -3.54 10.93 -23.36
C GLY A 125 -4.46 11.24 -24.54
N VAL A 126 -5.56 11.96 -24.31
CA VAL A 126 -6.44 12.45 -25.38
C VAL A 126 -6.58 13.97 -25.35
N ASP A 127 -6.65 14.61 -26.52
CA ASP A 127 -6.90 16.05 -26.59
C ASP A 127 -8.36 16.40 -26.26
N LEU A 128 -8.67 17.70 -26.28
CA LEU A 128 -10.03 18.22 -26.02
C LEU A 128 -11.08 17.77 -27.06
N LEU A 129 -10.64 17.33 -28.24
CA LEU A 129 -11.49 16.81 -29.30
C LEU A 129 -11.63 15.27 -29.22
N GLY A 130 -10.93 14.63 -28.29
CA GLY A 130 -10.90 13.18 -28.13
C GLY A 130 -9.90 12.46 -29.04
N ASN A 131 -9.04 13.18 -29.76
CA ASN A 131 -7.96 12.58 -30.54
C ASN A 131 -6.89 12.01 -29.61
N ASN A 132 -6.31 10.88 -30.02
CA ASN A 132 -5.21 10.26 -29.30
C ASN A 132 -3.93 11.10 -29.45
N LEU A 133 -3.36 11.55 -28.34
CA LEU A 133 -2.08 12.27 -28.29
C LEU A 133 -0.88 11.34 -28.01
N GLY A 134 -1.15 10.09 -27.63
CA GLY A 134 -0.17 9.11 -27.21
C GLY A 134 -0.54 8.48 -25.87
N TYR A 135 0.37 7.70 -25.33
CA TYR A 135 0.27 7.06 -24.03
C TYR A 135 1.21 7.77 -23.06
N VAL A 136 0.83 7.92 -21.78
CA VAL A 136 1.85 8.31 -20.79
C VAL A 136 2.79 7.12 -20.65
N GLY A 137 4.04 7.32 -21.00
CA GLY A 137 5.05 6.27 -21.05
C GLY A 137 5.59 5.90 -19.67
N ALA A 138 6.05 4.67 -19.55
CA ALA A 138 6.79 4.15 -18.39
C ALA A 138 8.28 4.54 -18.41
N SER A 139 8.65 5.55 -19.20
CA SER A 139 9.99 6.13 -19.22
C SER A 139 9.98 7.53 -18.62
N LEU A 140 11.00 7.87 -17.86
CA LEU A 140 11.20 9.21 -17.33
C LEU A 140 12.10 10.03 -18.25
N SER A 141 11.88 11.34 -18.25
CA SER A 141 12.85 12.31 -18.72
C SER A 141 14.14 12.23 -17.90
N SER A 142 15.19 12.93 -18.36
CA SER A 142 16.43 13.11 -17.60
C SER A 142 16.27 13.84 -16.25
N SER A 143 15.09 14.40 -15.99
CA SER A 143 14.78 15.11 -14.75
C SER A 143 13.64 14.45 -13.97
N GLY A 144 13.28 13.20 -14.29
CA GLY A 144 12.36 12.41 -13.47
C GLY A 144 10.89 12.72 -13.69
N GLN A 145 10.53 13.27 -14.85
CA GLN A 145 9.12 13.46 -15.23
C GLN A 145 8.65 12.39 -16.18
N LEU A 146 7.38 11.98 -16.08
CA LEU A 146 6.74 11.14 -17.07
C LEU A 146 6.60 11.88 -18.41
N GLN A 147 6.64 11.12 -19.49
CA GLN A 147 6.56 11.64 -20.85
C GLN A 147 5.45 10.98 -21.65
N LEU A 148 4.93 11.66 -22.66
CA LEU A 148 4.06 11.03 -23.65
C LEU A 148 4.90 10.26 -24.68
N GLY A 149 4.47 9.04 -24.99
CA GLY A 149 5.02 8.19 -26.04
C GLY A 149 3.95 7.75 -27.03
N ALA A 150 4.36 7.39 -28.25
CA ALA A 150 3.41 6.98 -29.29
C ALA A 150 2.96 5.50 -29.17
N SER A 151 3.71 4.68 -28.42
CA SER A 151 3.57 3.23 -28.41
C SER A 151 2.79 2.72 -27.19
N VAL A 152 1.82 1.83 -27.43
CA VAL A 152 1.13 1.08 -26.36
C VAL A 152 2.11 0.21 -25.56
N ALA A 153 3.18 -0.28 -26.20
CA ALA A 153 4.13 -1.18 -25.55
C ALA A 153 4.92 -0.50 -24.43
N ASP A 154 5.06 0.82 -24.51
CA ASP A 154 5.77 1.64 -23.54
C ASP A 154 4.83 2.35 -22.56
N ALA A 155 3.52 2.07 -22.65
CA ALA A 155 2.53 2.74 -21.82
C ALA A 155 2.70 2.39 -20.33
N LEU A 156 2.49 3.38 -19.47
CA LEU A 156 2.46 3.23 -18.03
C LEU A 156 1.21 2.44 -17.64
N GLY A 157 1.44 1.27 -17.05
CA GLY A 157 0.43 0.43 -16.43
C GLY A 157 0.09 0.98 -15.04
N LEU A 158 -1.20 1.15 -14.77
CA LEU A 158 -1.73 1.66 -13.53
C LEU A 158 -2.54 0.59 -12.80
N SER A 159 -2.49 0.64 -11.48
CA SER A 159 -3.22 -0.20 -10.56
C SER A 159 -3.92 0.67 -9.54
N ILE A 160 -5.25 0.65 -9.59
CA ILE A 160 -6.08 1.50 -8.75
C ILE A 160 -6.95 0.61 -7.88
N SER A 161 -6.78 0.74 -6.57
CA SER A 161 -7.65 0.08 -5.59
C SER A 161 -8.80 1.00 -5.23
N LEU A 162 -10.01 0.67 -5.70
CA LEU A 162 -11.21 1.42 -5.36
C LEU A 162 -11.75 0.92 -4.02
N GLY A 163 -12.13 1.80 -3.10
CA GLY A 163 -12.80 1.39 -1.85
C GLY A 163 -14.25 0.94 -2.10
N SER A 164 -14.81 0.15 -1.20
CA SER A 164 -16.25 -0.22 -1.20
C SER A 164 -17.19 0.99 -1.11
N SER A 165 -16.70 2.09 -0.52
CA SER A 165 -17.39 3.38 -0.38
C SER A 165 -17.32 4.25 -1.64
N THR A 166 -16.61 3.83 -2.69
CA THR A 166 -16.48 4.59 -3.93
C THR A 166 -17.86 4.82 -4.53
N LYS A 167 -18.31 6.08 -4.50
CA LYS A 167 -19.61 6.45 -5.07
C LYS A 167 -19.56 6.23 -6.58
N ARG A 168 -20.63 5.68 -7.13
CA ARG A 168 -20.75 5.43 -8.57
C ARG A 168 -20.65 6.75 -9.36
N GLY A 169 -19.48 7.00 -9.94
CA GLY A 169 -19.23 8.20 -10.74
C GLY A 169 -17.83 8.75 -10.51
N LEU A 170 -17.44 8.98 -9.27
CA LEU A 170 -16.17 9.63 -8.95
C LEU A 170 -15.54 8.99 -7.71
N ALA A 171 -14.29 8.58 -7.86
CA ALA A 171 -13.42 8.14 -6.80
C ALA A 171 -12.39 9.24 -6.57
N GLU A 172 -12.25 9.72 -5.34
CA GLU A 172 -11.41 10.87 -4.99
C GLU A 172 -10.25 10.44 -4.09
N GLU A 173 -9.20 11.25 -4.07
CA GLU A 173 -8.05 11.08 -3.16
C GLU A 173 -7.39 9.70 -3.26
N LEU A 174 -7.32 9.20 -4.50
CA LEU A 174 -6.80 7.88 -4.80
C LEU A 174 -5.28 7.88 -4.77
N ARG A 175 -4.74 6.83 -4.13
CA ARG A 175 -3.39 6.34 -4.38
C ARG A 175 -3.40 5.48 -5.63
N ILE A 176 -2.57 5.85 -6.61
CA ILE A 176 -2.40 5.07 -7.84
C ILE A 176 -1.01 4.44 -7.82
N GLU A 177 -0.96 3.11 -7.96
CA GLU A 177 0.29 2.38 -8.12
C GLU A 177 0.61 2.19 -9.61
N THR A 178 1.89 2.24 -9.95
CA THR A 178 2.43 1.92 -11.27
C THR A 178 2.88 0.45 -11.31
N LYS A 179 2.53 -0.27 -12.38
CA LYS A 179 2.86 -1.70 -12.53
C LYS A 179 4.21 -1.96 -13.17
N ASN A 180 4.61 -1.05 -14.06
CA ASN A 180 5.91 -1.02 -14.72
C ASN A 180 6.58 0.30 -14.37
N ALA A 181 6.76 0.53 -13.07
CA ALA A 181 7.35 1.77 -12.55
C ALA A 181 8.62 2.13 -13.34
N PRO A 182 8.75 3.39 -13.77
CA PRO A 182 9.91 3.81 -14.57
C PRO A 182 11.24 3.78 -13.81
N ALA A 183 11.18 3.73 -12.47
CA ALA A 183 12.32 3.69 -11.59
C ALA A 183 12.08 2.66 -10.48
N ASP A 184 13.09 1.83 -10.21
CA ASP A 184 13.02 0.78 -9.19
C ASP A 184 12.73 1.38 -7.81
N GLY A 185 11.74 0.81 -7.12
CA GLY A 185 11.36 1.26 -5.77
C GLY A 185 10.52 2.54 -5.72
N LEU A 186 10.05 3.06 -6.86
CA LEU A 186 9.16 4.23 -6.90
C LEU A 186 7.78 3.88 -7.48
N PRO A 187 6.97 3.06 -6.79
CA PRO A 187 5.75 2.51 -7.37
C PRO A 187 4.58 3.49 -7.36
N LEU A 188 4.59 4.56 -6.57
CA LEU A 188 3.44 5.45 -6.43
C LEU A 188 3.44 6.52 -7.52
N LEU A 189 2.30 6.76 -8.17
CA LEU A 189 2.15 7.90 -9.09
C LEU A 189 2.05 9.19 -8.26
N ALA A 190 2.85 10.19 -8.59
CA ALA A 190 2.98 11.40 -7.80
C ALA A 190 2.84 12.69 -8.62
N LEU A 191 2.29 13.71 -7.98
CA LEU A 191 2.49 15.10 -8.37
C LEU A 191 3.69 15.64 -7.59
N ILE A 192 4.63 16.27 -8.28
CA ILE A 192 5.88 16.77 -7.69
C ILE A 192 6.00 18.26 -8.03
N ASN A 193 6.35 19.06 -7.04
CA ASN A 193 6.57 20.50 -7.17
C ASN A 193 7.59 20.80 -8.28
N GLY A 194 7.29 21.83 -9.08
CA GLY A 194 8.17 22.27 -10.14
C GLY A 194 9.45 22.89 -9.58
N ARG A 195 10.60 22.54 -10.18
CA ARG A 195 11.94 23.02 -9.78
C ARG A 195 12.02 24.53 -9.57
N ASP A 196 11.36 25.29 -10.44
CA ASP A 196 11.47 26.75 -10.42
C ASP A 196 10.45 27.41 -9.47
N ASN A 197 9.55 26.64 -8.85
CA ASN A 197 8.52 27.19 -7.98
C ASN A 197 9.15 27.81 -6.72
N GLU A 198 8.61 28.95 -6.28
CA GLU A 198 9.10 29.62 -5.06
C GLU A 198 8.56 28.99 -3.77
N ASN A 199 7.47 28.24 -3.87
CA ASN A 199 6.83 27.48 -2.79
C ASN A 199 5.88 26.44 -3.39
N ALA A 200 5.27 25.61 -2.55
CA ALA A 200 4.35 24.56 -2.97
C ALA A 200 2.89 25.01 -3.14
N ASN A 201 2.60 26.31 -3.27
CA ASN A 201 1.24 26.81 -3.43
C ASN A 201 0.88 27.07 -4.90
N LEU A 202 -0.22 26.48 -5.35
CA LEU A 202 -0.85 26.71 -6.65
C LEU A 202 -2.08 27.60 -6.52
N GLY A 203 -2.50 28.21 -7.63
CA GLY A 203 -3.74 28.97 -7.67
C GLY A 203 -3.79 29.94 -8.83
N LYS A 204 -4.89 30.67 -8.95
CA LYS A 204 -5.06 31.71 -9.96
C LYS A 204 -3.99 32.80 -9.81
N GLY A 205 -3.37 33.17 -10.92
CA GLY A 205 -2.27 34.14 -10.99
C GLY A 205 -0.90 33.57 -10.64
N SER A 206 -0.80 32.32 -10.20
CA SER A 206 0.49 31.67 -9.93
C SER A 206 1.02 31.00 -11.19
N TRP A 207 2.29 31.24 -11.51
CA TRP A 207 3.00 30.55 -12.59
C TRP A 207 3.59 29.20 -12.14
N HIS A 208 3.37 28.80 -10.88
CA HIS A 208 3.83 27.53 -10.36
C HIS A 208 3.19 26.36 -11.11
N TYR A 209 3.94 25.27 -11.20
CA TYR A 209 3.54 24.07 -11.94
C TYR A 209 3.98 22.80 -11.21
N LEU A 210 3.42 21.67 -11.59
CA LEU A 210 3.79 20.36 -11.07
C LEU A 210 4.33 19.47 -12.19
N TYR A 211 5.33 18.69 -11.88
CA TYR A 211 5.71 17.52 -12.65
C TYR A 211 4.79 16.35 -12.29
N VAL A 212 4.50 15.50 -13.27
CA VAL A 212 3.96 14.16 -13.00
C VAL A 212 5.13 13.18 -12.99
N GLY A 213 5.30 12.46 -11.90
CA GLY A 213 6.40 11.52 -11.69
C GLY A 213 5.97 10.33 -10.84
N THR A 214 6.93 9.71 -10.17
CA THR A 214 6.66 8.64 -9.20
C THR A 214 7.34 8.88 -7.86
N ALA A 215 6.89 8.18 -6.82
CA ALA A 215 7.41 8.27 -5.46
C ALA A 215 7.48 6.89 -4.77
N ASP A 216 8.29 6.79 -3.72
CA ASP A 216 8.37 5.61 -2.85
C ASP A 216 7.25 5.62 -1.79
N TYR A 217 7.02 4.46 -1.18
CA TYR A 217 6.25 4.35 0.04
C TYR A 217 6.91 5.12 1.20
N PRO A 218 6.10 5.68 2.13
CA PRO A 218 4.65 5.53 2.23
C PRO A 218 3.83 6.52 1.38
N GLY A 219 4.45 7.38 0.57
CA GLY A 219 3.77 8.48 -0.11
C GLY A 219 3.19 9.53 0.86
N THR A 220 2.21 10.31 0.40
CA THR A 220 1.43 11.23 1.24
C THR A 220 0.03 10.68 1.50
N GLU A 221 -0.61 11.10 2.59
CA GLU A 221 -1.99 10.69 2.90
C GLU A 221 -3.02 11.59 2.16
N PRO A 222 -4.24 11.10 1.94
CA PRO A 222 -5.35 11.92 1.43
C PRO A 222 -5.50 13.24 2.19
N ASN A 223 -5.72 14.35 1.47
CA ASN A 223 -5.87 15.71 2.02
C ASN A 223 -4.71 16.21 2.89
N SER A 224 -3.55 15.55 2.86
CA SER A 224 -2.37 16.05 3.55
C SER A 224 -1.70 17.17 2.75
N ARG A 225 -0.89 18.00 3.44
CA ARG A 225 -0.09 19.02 2.78
C ARG A 225 1.07 18.37 2.02
N PRO A 226 1.71 19.08 1.06
CA PRO A 226 2.83 18.56 0.31
C PRO A 226 3.96 18.16 1.25
N SER A 227 4.55 16.99 1.02
CA SER A 227 5.66 16.49 1.82
C SER A 227 6.97 16.71 1.09
N ILE A 228 8.02 17.11 1.81
CA ILE A 228 9.42 17.02 1.35
C ILE A 228 10.13 15.77 1.89
N ASP A 229 9.47 15.05 2.80
CA ASP A 229 9.96 13.83 3.42
C ASP A 229 9.46 12.64 2.60
N GLY A 230 10.30 12.21 1.67
CA GLY A 230 10.06 11.07 0.79
C GLY A 230 11.13 11.00 -0.28
N TYR A 231 11.02 10.00 -1.16
CA TYR A 231 11.92 9.83 -2.29
C TYR A 231 11.10 9.80 -3.58
N THR A 232 11.46 10.62 -4.55
CA THR A 232 10.71 10.79 -5.81
C THR A 232 11.58 10.49 -7.02
N SER A 233 10.95 10.29 -8.19
CA SER A 233 11.64 10.14 -9.46
C SER A 233 12.49 11.37 -9.82
N HIS A 234 12.05 12.55 -9.40
CA HIS A 234 12.80 13.79 -9.58
C HIS A 234 14.09 13.78 -8.75
N GLU A 235 14.00 13.46 -7.46
CA GLU A 235 15.17 13.36 -6.58
C GLU A 235 16.12 12.26 -7.06
N ALA A 236 15.58 11.10 -7.48
CA ALA A 236 16.39 9.99 -7.96
C ALA A 236 17.28 10.33 -9.16
N LEU A 237 16.83 11.23 -10.05
CA LEU A 237 17.59 11.60 -11.24
C LEU A 237 18.37 12.92 -11.10
N THR A 238 17.94 13.83 -10.23
CA THR A 238 18.56 15.16 -10.09
C THR A 238 19.33 15.36 -8.80
N GLY A 239 19.08 14.52 -7.78
CA GLY A 239 19.57 14.69 -6.41
C GLY A 239 18.90 15.83 -5.64
N MET A 240 17.86 16.48 -6.20
CA MET A 240 17.15 17.60 -5.58
C MET A 240 15.82 17.14 -5.00
N LYS A 241 15.57 17.51 -3.75
CA LYS A 241 14.29 17.26 -3.08
C LYS A 241 13.29 18.34 -3.45
N GLU A 242 12.09 17.91 -3.83
CA GLU A 242 10.95 18.76 -4.12
C GLU A 242 9.74 18.27 -3.32
N ALA A 243 8.84 19.18 -2.98
CA ALA A 243 7.59 18.80 -2.35
C ALA A 243 6.76 17.92 -3.28
N PHE A 244 6.06 16.92 -2.77
CA PHE A 244 5.26 16.01 -3.59
C PHE A 244 4.01 15.51 -2.85
N GLU A 245 3.09 14.95 -3.63
CA GLU A 245 1.88 14.28 -3.15
C GLU A 245 1.52 13.05 -4.01
N THR A 246 1.00 11.99 -3.38
CA THR A 246 0.62 10.73 -4.06
C THR A 246 -0.87 10.42 -4.03
N ASP A 247 -1.60 10.85 -3.00
CA ASP A 247 -3.01 10.47 -2.76
C ASP A 247 -3.95 11.61 -3.21
N VAL A 248 -3.67 12.11 -4.41
CA VAL A 248 -4.22 13.34 -5.00
C VAL A 248 -5.01 13.10 -6.28
N TRP A 249 -5.14 11.83 -6.67
CA TRP A 249 -5.74 11.46 -7.94
C TRP A 249 -7.23 11.22 -7.79
N ASN A 250 -8.00 11.64 -8.79
CA ASN A 250 -9.41 11.36 -8.89
C ASN A 250 -9.67 10.53 -10.15
N LEU A 251 -10.55 9.54 -10.07
CA LEU A 251 -10.98 8.73 -11.20
C LEU A 251 -12.48 8.88 -11.40
N ASP A 252 -12.87 9.45 -12.54
CA ASP A 252 -14.25 9.33 -13.02
C ASP A 252 -14.43 7.92 -13.61
N THR A 253 -15.21 7.10 -12.91
CA THR A 253 -15.41 5.69 -13.26
C THR A 253 -16.35 5.49 -14.46
N ARG A 254 -17.04 6.54 -14.92
CA ARG A 254 -17.92 6.50 -16.10
C ARG A 254 -17.16 6.81 -17.38
N THR A 255 -16.25 7.78 -17.32
CA THR A 255 -15.45 8.23 -18.47
C THR A 255 -14.05 7.63 -18.47
N ALA A 256 -13.66 6.95 -17.39
CA ALA A 256 -12.32 6.46 -17.10
C ALA A 256 -11.25 7.57 -17.14
N THR A 257 -11.61 8.81 -16.80
CA THR A 257 -10.67 9.93 -16.79
C THR A 257 -10.01 10.08 -15.44
N ILE A 258 -8.69 10.24 -15.44
CA ILE A 258 -7.87 10.55 -14.27
C ILE A 258 -7.64 12.06 -14.24
N SER A 259 -7.88 12.68 -13.10
CA SER A 259 -7.54 14.07 -12.81
C SER A 259 -6.78 14.17 -11.48
N GLY A 260 -6.17 15.31 -11.21
CA GLY A 260 -5.42 15.55 -9.97
C GLY A 260 -5.97 16.74 -9.20
N THR A 261 -5.76 16.75 -7.89
CA THR A 261 -5.99 17.90 -7.01
C THR A 261 -4.78 18.07 -6.11
N TRP A 262 -4.14 19.24 -6.16
CA TRP A 262 -3.00 19.56 -5.32
C TRP A 262 -3.47 20.22 -4.02
N ILE A 263 -2.91 19.85 -2.88
CA ILE A 263 -3.22 20.48 -1.60
C ILE A 263 -2.13 21.50 -1.31
N ASN A 264 -2.48 22.77 -1.23
CA ASN A 264 -1.52 23.82 -0.89
C ASN A 264 -1.02 23.70 0.57
N GLU A 265 0.05 24.43 0.91
CA GLU A 265 0.62 24.46 2.25
C GLU A 265 -0.35 25.01 3.32
N ASP A 266 -1.31 25.83 2.89
CA ASP A 266 -2.39 26.34 3.73
C ASP A 266 -3.55 25.34 3.90
N GLY A 267 -3.52 24.22 3.17
CA GLY A 267 -4.55 23.18 3.14
C GLY A 267 -5.65 23.42 2.09
N ALA A 268 -5.54 24.45 1.25
CA ALA A 268 -6.50 24.67 0.17
C ALA A 268 -6.30 23.63 -0.94
N ALA A 269 -7.37 22.91 -1.29
CA ALA A 269 -7.38 21.99 -2.41
C ALA A 269 -7.56 22.74 -3.73
N VAL A 270 -6.62 22.55 -4.67
CA VAL A 270 -6.57 23.22 -5.97
C VAL A 270 -6.63 22.16 -7.09
N PRO A 271 -7.70 22.13 -7.90
CA PRO A 271 -7.75 21.20 -9.03
C PRO A 271 -6.68 21.57 -10.05
N VAL A 272 -6.00 20.56 -10.60
CA VAL A 272 -4.98 20.75 -11.63
C VAL A 272 -5.40 20.14 -12.95
N THR A 273 -5.06 20.81 -14.04
CA THR A 273 -5.26 20.32 -15.41
C THR A 273 -3.93 19.84 -15.98
N LEU A 274 -3.95 18.74 -16.72
CA LEU A 274 -2.75 18.15 -17.30
C LEU A 274 -2.42 18.76 -18.66
N TYR A 275 -1.14 19.00 -18.89
CA TYR A 275 -0.60 19.57 -20.12
C TYR A 275 0.61 18.77 -20.59
N GLU A 276 0.82 18.74 -21.90
CA GLU A 276 2.06 18.32 -22.53
C GLU A 276 2.91 19.54 -22.88
N GLN A 277 4.20 19.48 -22.56
CA GLN A 277 5.20 20.44 -23.02
C GLN A 277 6.48 19.70 -23.40
N ALA A 278 6.84 19.74 -24.69
CA ALA A 278 8.02 19.06 -25.23
C ALA A 278 8.10 17.57 -24.85
N GLY A 279 6.96 16.89 -24.88
CA GLY A 279 6.79 15.49 -24.52
C GLY A 279 6.65 15.22 -23.03
N VAL A 280 6.91 16.19 -22.15
CA VAL A 280 6.79 16.04 -20.70
C VAL A 280 5.36 16.32 -20.24
N VAL A 281 4.88 15.53 -19.27
CA VAL A 281 3.57 15.74 -18.64
C VAL A 281 3.71 16.69 -17.45
N LEU A 282 2.93 17.77 -17.48
CA LEU A 282 2.83 18.80 -16.44
C LEU A 282 1.40 18.86 -15.88
N ALA A 283 1.26 19.35 -14.65
CA ALA A 283 -0.01 19.71 -14.04
C ALA A 283 0.01 21.20 -13.67
N LEU A 284 -1.03 21.94 -14.09
CA LEU A 284 -1.13 23.39 -13.90
C LEU A 284 -2.49 23.76 -13.28
N ALA A 285 -2.49 24.75 -12.39
CA ALA A 285 -3.71 25.39 -11.89
C ALA A 285 -4.10 26.64 -12.72
N ASP A 286 -3.11 27.40 -13.20
CA ASP A 286 -3.32 28.58 -14.04
C ASP A 286 -2.38 28.54 -15.27
N PRO A 287 -2.84 28.02 -16.41
CA PRO A 287 -2.03 27.90 -17.62
C PRO A 287 -1.66 29.27 -18.23
N GLU A 288 -2.46 30.31 -18.02
CA GLU A 288 -2.20 31.66 -18.56
C GLU A 288 -1.02 32.30 -17.82
N ALA A 289 -1.05 32.25 -16.48
CA ALA A 289 0.04 32.74 -15.65
C ALA A 289 1.34 31.96 -15.91
N PHE A 290 1.26 30.63 -16.06
CA PHE A 290 2.39 29.79 -16.45
C PHE A 290 2.98 30.21 -17.81
N GLN A 291 2.15 30.34 -18.86
CA GLN A 291 2.61 30.73 -20.20
C GLN A 291 3.21 32.14 -20.26
N ALA A 292 2.75 33.06 -19.40
CA ALA A 292 3.33 34.39 -19.30
C ALA A 292 4.79 34.37 -18.81
N LYS A 293 5.17 33.40 -17.96
CA LYS A 293 6.55 33.19 -17.51
C LYS A 293 7.34 32.26 -18.45
N TYR A 294 6.71 31.22 -18.96
CA TYR A 294 7.30 30.19 -19.81
C TYR A 294 6.61 30.18 -21.19
N PRO A 295 7.13 30.92 -22.19
CA PRO A 295 6.44 31.13 -23.48
C PRO A 295 6.41 29.90 -24.39
N ALA A 296 7.01 28.78 -23.99
CA ALA A 296 7.00 27.54 -24.76
C ALA A 296 5.56 26.97 -24.80
N PRO A 297 5.05 26.57 -25.98
CA PRO A 297 3.67 26.09 -26.10
C PRO A 297 3.37 24.88 -25.21
N ILE A 298 2.22 24.90 -24.56
CA ILE A 298 1.66 23.76 -23.80
C ILE A 298 0.38 23.29 -24.48
N LYS A 299 0.10 21.99 -24.41
CA LYS A 299 -1.12 21.39 -24.97
C LYS A 299 -1.93 20.70 -23.88
N PRO A 300 -3.17 21.12 -23.62
CA PRO A 300 -4.01 20.44 -22.63
C PRO A 300 -4.36 19.04 -23.11
N PHE A 301 -4.41 18.10 -22.18
CA PHE A 301 -4.91 16.76 -22.47
C PHE A 301 -5.67 16.16 -21.29
N THR A 302 -6.53 15.19 -21.60
CA THR A 302 -7.24 14.37 -20.62
C THR A 302 -6.54 13.02 -20.51
N TRP A 303 -6.16 12.64 -19.29
CA TRP A 303 -5.62 11.31 -19.00
C TRP A 303 -6.80 10.33 -18.89
N LYS A 304 -6.83 9.32 -19.75
CA LYS A 304 -7.79 8.22 -19.72
C LYS A 304 -7.13 6.90 -19.35
N LEU A 305 -7.81 6.14 -18.51
CA LEU A 305 -7.49 4.76 -18.23
C LEU A 305 -8.16 3.86 -19.27
N VAL A 306 -7.36 3.09 -19.99
CA VAL A 306 -7.86 2.14 -20.99
C VAL A 306 -7.47 0.73 -20.58
N ARG A 307 -8.32 -0.26 -20.87
CA ARG A 307 -8.00 -1.66 -20.61
C ARG A 307 -6.71 -2.04 -21.35
N ASP A 308 -5.78 -2.67 -20.64
CA ASP A 308 -4.57 -3.23 -21.26
C ASP A 308 -5.00 -4.32 -22.27
N PRO A 309 -4.68 -4.18 -23.56
CA PRO A 309 -5.04 -5.19 -24.57
C PRO A 309 -4.36 -6.54 -24.34
N LYS A 310 -3.31 -6.61 -23.50
CA LYS A 310 -2.60 -7.86 -23.15
C LYS A 310 -3.15 -8.56 -21.90
N ALA A 311 -4.11 -7.97 -21.18
CA ALA A 311 -4.67 -8.48 -19.92
C ALA A 311 -6.06 -9.14 -20.05
#